data_AF-A0A935MU41-F1
#
_entry.id   AF-A0A935MU41-F1
#
_cell.length_a   1.000
_cell.length_b   1.000
_cell.length_c   1.000
_cell.angle_alpha   90.00
_cell.angle_beta   90.00
_cell.angle_gamma   90.00
#
_symmetry.space_group_name_H-M   'P 1'
#
loop_
_entity.id
_entity.type
_entity.pdbx_description
1 polymer ?
#
loop_
_entity_poly.entity_id
_entity_poly.type
_entity_poly.pdbx_seq_one_letter_code
_entity_poly.pdbx_strand_id
1 'polypeptide(L)'
;MATLTDRVIQASKATSKDLWLSDGGARGAGRLYLRVQPSGRRSFYYRCAGPVGDRQSIPLGEYIQKGGRAGLTLTEAETKPADWLVVPIRVSKT
;
A
#
# COMPACT_ATOMS: atom_id res chain seq x y z
N MET A 1 -7.55 12.42 -11.52
CA MET A 1 -6.82 11.21 -11.07
C MET A 1 -6.18 11.57 -9.75
N ALA A 2 -6.55 10.91 -8.66
CA ALA A 2 -6.00 11.23 -7.35
C ALA A 2 -4.63 10.56 -7.22
N THR A 3 -3.56 11.31 -7.47
CA THR A 3 -2.20 10.85 -7.22
C THR A 3 -1.99 10.75 -5.71
N LEU A 4 -1.51 9.60 -5.24
CA LEU A 4 -1.18 9.41 -3.84
C LEU A 4 0.09 10.21 -3.59
N THR A 5 0.01 11.25 -2.77
CA THR A 5 1.17 12.08 -2.43
C THR A 5 1.34 12.14 -0.93
N ASP A 6 2.56 12.39 -0.48
CA ASP A 6 2.86 12.54 0.95
C ASP A 6 1.95 13.59 1.62
N ARG A 7 1.65 14.69 0.91
CA ARG A 7 0.71 15.72 1.36
C ARG A 7 -0.71 15.19 1.57
N VAL A 8 -1.21 14.35 0.66
CA VAL A 8 -2.54 13.72 0.78
C VAL A 8 -2.56 12.73 1.95
N ILE A 9 -1.49 11.96 2.13
CA ILE A 9 -1.34 11.01 3.24
C ILE A 9 -1.34 11.77 4.58
N GLN A 10 -0.58 12.85 4.68
CA GLN A 10 -0.52 13.67 5.89
C GLN A 10 -1.87 14.34 6.20
N ALA A 11 -2.56 14.85 5.17
CA ALA A 11 -3.87 15.48 5.31
C ALA A 11 -4.98 14.49 5.68
N SER A 12 -4.81 13.20 5.37
CA SER A 12 -5.78 12.17 5.71
C SER A 12 -5.84 11.90 7.22
N LYS A 13 -7.05 12.06 7.77
CA LYS A 13 -7.37 11.83 9.17
C LYS A 13 -7.95 10.44 9.36
N ALA A 14 -7.56 9.79 10.46
CA ALA A 14 -8.22 8.59 10.91
C ALA A 14 -9.70 8.89 11.15
N THR A 15 -10.56 8.04 10.60
CA THR A 15 -12.01 8.05 10.82
C THR A 15 -12.35 6.84 11.69
N SER A 16 -13.60 6.69 12.13
CA SER A 16 -14.09 5.50 12.83
C SER A 16 -13.98 4.19 12.05
N LYS A 17 -13.60 4.25 10.75
CA LYS A 17 -13.38 3.10 9.86
C LYS A 17 -12.06 3.25 9.14
N ASP A 18 -11.56 2.13 8.61
CA ASP A 18 -10.40 2.13 7.73
C ASP A 18 -10.65 2.99 6.49
N LEU A 19 -9.77 3.96 6.28
CA LEU A 19 -9.74 4.76 5.06
C LEU A 19 -8.70 4.19 4.11
N TRP A 20 -9.08 3.97 2.85
CA TRP A 20 -8.20 3.47 1.81
C TRP A 20 -7.93 4.57 0.78
N LEU A 21 -6.67 4.97 0.66
CA LEU A 21 -6.19 5.91 -0.36
C LEU A 21 -5.43 5.13 -1.44
N SER A 22 -5.49 5.61 -2.67
CA SER A 22 -4.81 4.97 -3.82
C SER A 22 -4.27 6.00 -4.78
N ASP A 23 -3.20 5.66 -5.48
CA ASP A 23 -2.59 6.52 -6.51
C ASP A 23 -3.40 6.60 -7.82
N GLY A 24 -4.47 5.82 -7.95
CA GLY A 24 -5.34 5.88 -9.13
C GLY A 24 -4.67 5.41 -10.43
N GLY A 25 -3.53 4.69 -10.35
CA GLY A 25 -2.77 4.18 -11.50
C GLY A 25 -3.58 3.33 -12.49
N ALA A 26 -2.97 2.96 -13.63
CA ALA A 26 -3.65 2.27 -14.73
C ALA A 26 -4.45 1.03 -14.28
N ARG A 27 -5.58 0.78 -14.94
CA ARG A 27 -6.45 -0.38 -14.64
C ARG A 27 -5.75 -1.66 -15.10
N GLY A 28 -5.50 -2.61 -14.20
CA GLY A 28 -4.86 -3.89 -14.51
C GLY A 28 -3.36 -3.97 -14.17
N ALA A 29 -2.68 -2.83 -14.03
CA ALA A 29 -1.39 -2.77 -13.33
C ALA A 29 -1.68 -2.76 -11.82
N GLY A 30 -0.99 -3.57 -11.03
CA GLY A 30 -1.17 -3.56 -9.57
C GLY A 30 -0.95 -2.16 -9.01
N ARG A 31 -1.72 -1.80 -7.98
CA ARG A 31 -1.79 -0.42 -7.46
C ARG A 31 -1.33 -0.37 -6.01
N LEU A 32 -0.61 0.70 -5.68
CA LEU A 32 -0.30 1.05 -4.30
C LEU A 32 -1.53 1.65 -3.62
N TYR A 33 -1.79 1.16 -2.42
CA TYR A 33 -2.82 1.63 -1.51
C TYR A 33 -2.20 2.00 -0.18
N LEU A 34 -2.75 3.03 0.47
CA LEU A 34 -2.51 3.30 1.86
C LEU A 34 -3.78 3.05 2.66
N ARG A 35 -3.68 2.21 3.69
CA ARG A 35 -4.73 2.04 4.71
C ARG A 35 -4.43 2.96 5.88
N VAL A 36 -5.36 3.84 6.22
CA VAL A 36 -5.36 4.63 7.45
C VAL A 36 -6.35 4.00 8.41
N GLN A 37 -5.84 3.42 9.50
CA GLN A 37 -6.66 2.77 10.51
C GLN A 37 -7.30 3.80 11.45
N PRO A 38 -8.39 3.46 12.15
CA PRO A 38 -8.97 4.32 13.19
C PRO A 38 -7.98 4.72 14.30
N SER A 39 -6.96 3.89 14.55
CA SER A 39 -5.87 4.18 15.48
C SER A 39 -4.89 5.26 15.01
N GLY A 40 -5.01 5.75 13.77
CA GLY A 40 -4.04 6.66 13.16
C GLY A 40 -2.86 5.97 12.50
N ARG A 41 -2.72 4.64 12.66
CA ARG A 41 -1.68 3.88 11.95
C ARG A 41 -1.94 3.88 10.44
N ARG A 42 -0.86 4.00 9.68
CA ARG A 42 -0.90 4.12 8.23
C ARG A 42 -0.05 3.01 7.64
N SER A 43 -0.61 2.16 6.79
CA SER A 43 0.13 1.03 6.23
C SER A 43 -0.05 0.92 4.73
N PHE A 44 1.05 0.69 4.03
CA PHE A 44 1.06 0.47 2.60
C PHE A 44 0.67 -0.95 2.25
N TYR A 45 -0.14 -1.07 1.21
CA TYR A 45 -0.57 -2.31 0.61
C TYR A 45 -0.40 -2.23 -0.90
N TYR A 46 0.12 -3.28 -1.51
CA TYR A 46 0.05 -3.45 -2.95
C TYR A 46 -1.13 -4.36 -3.29
N ARG A 47 -2.03 -3.90 -4.17
CA ARG A 47 -3.14 -4.70 -4.65
C ARG A 47 -2.96 -5.04 -6.11
N CYS A 48 -2.84 -6.33 -6.41
CA CYS A 48 -2.65 -6.84 -7.77
C CYS A 48 -3.58 -8.03 -8.05
N ALA A 49 -3.78 -8.32 -9.34
CA ALA A 49 -4.33 -9.60 -9.75
C ALA A 49 -3.24 -10.65 -9.59
N GLY A 50 -3.52 -11.69 -8.82
CA GLY A 50 -2.70 -12.87 -8.72
C GLY A 50 -2.74 -13.68 -10.02
N PRO A 51 -1.86 -14.68 -10.16
CA PRO A 51 -1.72 -15.47 -11.39
C PRO A 51 -3.00 -16.24 -11.78
N VAL A 52 -3.92 -16.47 -10.84
CA VAL A 52 -5.19 -17.18 -11.06
C VAL A 52 -6.36 -16.18 -11.26
N GLY A 53 -6.09 -14.88 -11.35
CA GLY A 53 -7.11 -13.83 -11.47
C GLY A 53 -7.70 -13.35 -10.13
N ASP A 54 -7.27 -13.94 -9.01
CA ASP A 54 -7.67 -13.51 -7.67
C ASP A 54 -7.11 -12.13 -7.33
N ARG A 55 -7.83 -11.33 -6.54
CA ARG A 55 -7.33 -10.04 -6.06
C ARG A 55 -6.53 -10.24 -4.78
N GLN A 56 -5.21 -10.06 -4.85
CA GLN A 56 -4.34 -10.13 -3.69
C GLN A 56 -4.07 -8.73 -3.09
N SER A 57 -4.02 -8.65 -1.76
CA SER A 57 -3.60 -7.45 -1.03
C SER A 57 -2.36 -7.78 -0.21
N ILE A 58 -1.21 -7.32 -0.67
CA ILE A 58 0.10 -7.62 -0.10
C ILE A 58 0.48 -6.46 0.84
N PRO A 59 0.65 -6.69 2.15
CA PRO A 59 1.15 -5.66 3.06
C PRO A 59 2.63 -5.36 2.76
N LEU A 60 2.95 -4.09 2.53
CA LEU A 60 4.34 -3.66 2.26
C LEU A 60 5.04 -3.17 3.52
N GLY A 61 4.33 -2.48 4.41
CA GLY A 61 4.86 -1.95 5.67
C GLY A 61 4.12 -0.71 6.17
N GLU A 62 4.52 -0.22 7.34
CA GLU A 62 3.97 1.00 7.94
C GLU A 62 4.54 2.25 7.24
N TYR A 63 3.69 3.23 6.96
CA TYR A 63 4.09 4.51 6.39
C TYR A 63 4.77 5.35 7.46
N ILE A 64 5.91 5.93 7.08
CA ILE A 64 6.57 6.97 7.85
C ILE A 64 6.81 8.19 6.97
N GLN A 65 6.84 9.35 7.62
CA GLN A 65 7.36 10.55 7.00
C GLN A 65 8.87 10.43 6.82
N LYS A 66 9.39 11.13 5.80
CA LYS A 66 10.83 11.22 5.56
C LYS A 66 11.56 11.69 6.83
N GLY A 67 12.51 10.90 7.31
CA GLY A 67 13.24 11.14 8.56
C GLY A 67 12.73 10.34 9.78
N GLY A 68 11.68 9.54 9.64
CA GLY A 68 11.25 8.58 10.66
C GLY A 68 12.22 7.40 10.83
N ARG A 69 12.20 6.77 12.01
CA ARG A 69 13.23 5.81 12.44
C ARG A 69 13.00 4.36 11.98
N ALA A 70 11.76 3.98 11.66
CA ALA A 70 11.42 2.61 11.25
C ALA A 70 10.10 2.56 10.45
N GLY A 71 10.18 2.38 9.14
CA GLY A 71 9.04 2.19 8.24
C GLY A 71 9.38 2.54 6.79
N LEU A 72 8.36 2.73 5.94
CA LEU A 72 8.52 3.05 4.53
C LEU A 72 8.02 4.46 4.20
N THR A 73 8.81 5.19 3.44
CA THR A 73 8.36 6.40 2.75
C THR A 73 7.54 6.01 1.51
N LEU A 74 6.77 6.97 0.98
CA LEU A 74 5.99 6.75 -0.25
C LEU A 74 6.87 6.30 -1.42
N THR A 75 8.01 6.96 -1.64
CA THR A 75 8.96 6.62 -2.71
C THR A 75 9.52 5.20 -2.56
N GLU A 76 9.81 4.77 -1.33
CA GLU A 76 10.24 3.38 -1.08
C GLU A 76 9.11 2.38 -1.31
N ALA A 77 7.87 2.73 -0.94
CA ALA A 77 6.71 1.87 -1.15
C ALA A 77 6.32 1.72 -2.64
N GLU A 78 6.69 2.67 -3.49
CA GLU A 78 6.48 2.63 -4.94
C GLU A 78 7.48 1.71 -5.66
N THR A 79 8.71 1.58 -5.16
CA THR A 79 9.75 0.74 -5.76
C THR A 79 9.72 -0.71 -5.26
N LYS A 80 9.24 -0.92 -4.03
CA LYS A 80 9.12 -2.25 -3.38
C LYS A 80 8.23 -3.30 -4.07
N PRO A 81 7.14 -2.96 -4.80
CA PRO A 81 6.29 -3.95 -5.45
C PRO A 81 7.03 -4.78 -6.50
N ALA A 82 8.03 -4.18 -7.17
CA ALA A 82 8.86 -4.88 -8.16
C ALA A 82 9.74 -5.96 -7.51
N ASP A 83 10.22 -5.70 -6.29
CA ASP A 83 11.12 -6.60 -5.56
C ASP A 83 10.35 -7.77 -4.90
N TRP A 84 9.14 -7.50 -4.39
CA TRP A 84 8.31 -8.56 -3.78
C TRP A 84 7.72 -9.55 -4.80
N LEU A 85 7.47 -9.11 -6.04
CA LEU A 85 6.98 -9.99 -7.12
C LEU A 85 7.98 -11.09 -7.51
N VAL A 86 9.21 -11.06 -7.01
CA VAL A 86 10.25 -12.07 -7.26
C VAL A 86 10.23 -13.20 -6.22
N VAL A 87 9.41 -13.11 -5.16
CA VAL A 87 9.30 -14.17 -4.15
C VAL A 87 8.23 -15.18 -4.60
N PRO A 88 8.53 -16.49 -4.73
CA PRO A 88 7.52 -17.49 -5.05
C PRO A 88 6.47 -17.46 -3.94
N ILE A 89 5.28 -17.00 -4.31
CA ILE A 89 4.11 -16.87 -3.43
C ILE A 89 3.88 -18.23 -2.79
N ARG A 90 4.32 -18.40 -1.53
CA ARG A 90 3.98 -19.58 -0.72
C ARG A 90 2.52 -19.42 -0.36
N VAL A 91 1.65 -19.93 -1.22
CA VAL A 91 0.23 -20.07 -0.97
C VAL A 91 0.11 -21.04 0.19
N SER A 92 -0.01 -20.52 1.41
CA SER A 92 -0.48 -21.31 2.55
C SER A 92 -1.95 -21.62 2.29
N LYS A 93 -2.21 -22.74 1.61
CA LYS A 93 -3.51 -23.40 1.64
C LYS A 93 -3.81 -23.76 3.10
N THR A 94 -4.95 -23.30 3.60
CA THR A 94 -5.65 -23.92 4.74
C THR A 94 -6.74 -24.80 4.18
#